data_AF-D9QK77-F1
#
_entry.id   AF-D9QK77-F1
#
_cell.length_a   1.000
_cell.length_b   1.000
_cell.length_c   1.000
_cell.angle_alpha   90.00
_cell.angle_beta   90.00
_cell.angle_gamma   90.00
#
_symmetry.space_group_name_H-M   'P 1'
#
loop_
_entity.id
_entity.type
_entity.pdbx_description
1 polymer ?
#
loop_
_entity_poly.entity_id
_entity_poly.type
_entity_poly.pdbx_seq_one_letter_code
_entity_poly.pdbx_strand_id
1 'polypeptide(L)'
;MTTRFQTRARRLSCALMMSSAIALVMFGQPGPAAAQDAYATFFSSGYTYCDAKMMGALYGQDADGGKVIIGQKISNGIGSNIRVTLAESRRLGNTCEWEDTGLSYNDALVMAEVWGFDDPYDAKLKAARLYTQGRSQQVANALG
;
A
#
# COMPACT_ATOMS: atom_id res chain seq x y z
N MET A 1 -84.08 -7.77 11.16
CA MET A 1 -82.77 -7.50 10.54
C MET A 1 -82.27 -8.79 9.88
N THR A 2 -81.85 -8.65 8.63
CA THR A 2 -81.68 -9.65 7.57
C THR A 2 -80.34 -10.40 7.61
N THR A 3 -80.37 -11.72 7.34
CA THR A 3 -79.46 -12.54 6.49
C THR A 3 -78.02 -12.05 6.21
N ARG A 4 -76.95 -12.87 6.20
CA ARG A 4 -76.74 -14.02 5.28
C ARG A 4 -75.40 -14.72 5.58
N PHE A 5 -75.40 -16.03 5.35
CA PHE A 5 -74.23 -16.90 5.13
C PHE A 5 -73.46 -16.54 3.83
N GLN A 6 -72.30 -17.21 3.67
CA GLN A 6 -71.46 -17.42 2.47
C GLN A 6 -70.13 -16.61 2.50
N THR A 7 -68.96 -17.13 2.14
CA THR A 7 -68.64 -18.23 1.22
C THR A 7 -67.24 -18.79 1.44
N ARG A 8 -67.09 -20.10 1.19
CA ARG A 8 -65.85 -20.85 0.93
C ARG A 8 -64.90 -20.13 -0.04
N ALA A 9 -63.58 -20.35 0.08
CA ALA A 9 -62.85 -21.29 -0.81
C ALA A 9 -61.33 -21.15 -0.71
N ARG A 10 -60.68 -22.30 -0.48
CA ARG A 10 -59.25 -22.57 -0.64
C ARG A 10 -58.74 -22.13 -2.02
N ARG A 11 -57.48 -21.68 -2.09
CA ARG A 11 -56.57 -22.00 -3.20
C ARG A 11 -55.17 -22.30 -2.67
N LEU A 12 -54.72 -23.51 -3.01
CA LEU A 12 -53.32 -23.95 -2.95
C LEU A 12 -52.46 -23.06 -3.85
N SER A 13 -51.20 -22.84 -3.46
CA SER A 13 -50.08 -22.75 -4.42
C SER A 13 -48.76 -23.05 -3.72
N CYS A 14 -48.09 -24.08 -4.22
CA CYS A 14 -46.69 -24.41 -4.01
C CYS A 14 -45.73 -23.33 -4.53
N ALA A 15 -44.48 -23.45 -4.08
CA ALA A 15 -43.24 -22.94 -4.68
C ALA A 15 -43.00 -21.44 -4.46
N LEU A 16 -41.81 -20.97 -4.10
CA LEU A 16 -40.47 -21.34 -4.53
C LEU A 16 -39.47 -21.09 -3.39
N MET A 17 -38.47 -21.95 -3.27
CA MET A 17 -37.23 -21.66 -2.54
C MET A 17 -36.57 -20.42 -3.16
N MET A 18 -36.44 -19.33 -2.40
CA MET A 18 -35.51 -18.24 -2.74
C MET A 18 -34.26 -18.40 -1.89
N SER A 19 -33.37 -19.28 -2.37
CA SER A 19 -31.94 -19.19 -2.07
C SER A 19 -31.48 -17.78 -2.40
N SER A 20 -31.24 -16.99 -1.37
CA SER A 20 -30.58 -15.70 -1.50
C SER A 20 -29.11 -15.98 -1.79
N ALA A 21 -28.77 -16.15 -3.06
CA ALA A 21 -27.38 -16.09 -3.48
C ALA A 21 -26.92 -14.64 -3.30
N ILE A 22 -26.29 -14.36 -2.15
CA ILE A 22 -25.50 -13.16 -1.97
C ILE A 22 -24.35 -13.30 -2.95
N ALA A 23 -24.51 -12.76 -4.15
CA ALA A 23 -23.41 -12.51 -5.06
C ALA A 23 -22.55 -11.42 -4.38
N LEU A 24 -21.56 -11.84 -3.59
CA LEU A 24 -20.48 -10.95 -3.23
C LEU A 24 -19.84 -10.51 -4.55
N VAL A 25 -20.04 -9.25 -4.90
CA VAL A 25 -19.24 -8.57 -5.91
C VAL A 25 -17.82 -8.54 -5.34
N MET A 26 -17.02 -9.54 -5.71
CA MET A 26 -15.59 -9.57 -5.43
C MET A 26 -14.98 -8.42 -6.23
N PHE A 27 -14.79 -7.27 -5.58
CA PHE A 27 -14.02 -6.17 -6.15
C PHE A 27 -12.57 -6.64 -6.33
N GLY A 28 -12.26 -7.18 -7.51
CA GLY A 28 -10.96 -7.19 -8.17
C GLY A 28 -9.72 -7.41 -7.31
N GLN A 29 -9.79 -8.21 -6.25
CA GLN A 29 -8.60 -8.55 -5.47
C GLN A 29 -7.73 -9.45 -6.34
N PRO A 30 -6.47 -9.07 -6.60
CA PRO A 30 -5.57 -9.91 -7.36
C PRO A 30 -5.42 -11.24 -6.64
N GLY A 31 -5.56 -12.34 -7.38
CA GLY A 31 -5.38 -13.67 -6.82
C GLY A 31 -3.96 -13.86 -6.22
N PRO A 32 -3.76 -14.85 -5.35
CA PRO A 32 -2.49 -15.07 -4.65
C PRO A 32 -1.26 -15.11 -5.56
N ALA A 33 -1.39 -15.71 -6.75
CA ALA A 33 -0.32 -15.77 -7.74
C ALA A 33 0.07 -14.39 -8.30
N ALA A 34 -0.92 -13.52 -8.56
CA ALA A 34 -0.66 -12.16 -9.04
C ALA A 34 -0.07 -11.27 -7.94
N ALA A 35 -0.45 -11.48 -6.68
CA ALA A 35 0.17 -10.80 -5.54
C ALA A 35 1.65 -11.21 -5.37
N GLN A 36 1.96 -12.50 -5.52
CA GLN A 36 3.35 -12.99 -5.44
C GLN A 36 4.24 -12.42 -6.54
N ASP A 37 3.73 -12.33 -7.78
CA ASP A 37 4.45 -11.73 -8.92
C ASP A 37 4.68 -10.22 -8.73
N ALA A 38 3.66 -9.49 -8.26
CA ALA A 38 3.80 -8.09 -7.90
C ALA A 38 4.83 -7.88 -6.78
N TYR A 39 4.83 -8.76 -5.77
CA TYR A 39 5.81 -8.70 -4.69
C TYR A 39 7.23 -8.87 -5.25
N ALA A 40 7.48 -9.86 -6.11
CA ALA A 40 8.79 -10.04 -6.77
C ALA A 40 9.17 -8.82 -7.62
N THR A 41 8.21 -8.25 -8.35
CA THR A 41 8.39 -7.05 -9.17
C THR A 41 8.89 -5.87 -8.33
N PHE A 42 8.33 -5.67 -7.14
CA PHE A 42 8.81 -4.65 -6.20
C PHE A 42 10.30 -4.87 -5.82
N PHE A 43 10.72 -6.08 -5.47
CA PHE A 43 12.12 -6.33 -5.07
C PHE A 43 13.11 -6.18 -6.23
N SER A 44 12.66 -6.40 -7.47
CA SER A 44 13.45 -6.12 -8.66
C SER A 44 13.44 -4.64 -9.06
N SER A 45 12.62 -3.82 -8.38
CA SER A 45 12.49 -2.39 -8.67
C SER A 45 13.53 -1.56 -7.92
N GLY A 46 13.66 -0.29 -8.31
CA GLY A 46 14.48 0.69 -7.56
C GLY A 46 13.74 1.36 -6.40
N TYR A 47 12.55 0.89 -6.02
CA TYR A 47 11.80 1.44 -4.89
C TYR A 47 12.24 0.81 -3.56
N THR A 48 12.22 1.61 -2.52
CA THR A 48 12.73 1.26 -1.19
C THR A 48 11.63 0.76 -0.26
N TYR A 49 12.01 0.19 0.89
CA TYR A 49 11.06 -0.11 1.96
C TYR A 49 10.28 1.13 2.42
N CYS A 50 10.97 2.28 2.54
CA CYS A 50 10.35 3.56 2.82
C CYS A 50 9.24 3.90 1.81
N ASP A 51 9.50 3.75 0.50
CA ASP A 51 8.47 3.99 -0.53
C ASP A 51 7.28 3.06 -0.36
N ALA A 52 7.52 1.79 -0.04
CA ALA A 52 6.46 0.82 0.22
C ALA A 52 5.64 1.18 1.47
N LYS A 53 6.28 1.54 2.59
CA LYS A 53 5.61 2.01 3.81
C LYS A 53 4.72 3.21 3.52
N MET A 54 5.24 4.20 2.79
CA MET A 54 4.49 5.39 2.40
C MET A 54 3.34 5.08 1.44
N MET A 55 3.54 4.15 0.51
CA MET A 55 2.49 3.68 -0.39
C MET A 55 1.38 2.97 0.39
N GLY A 56 1.75 2.07 1.29
CA GLY A 56 0.83 1.35 2.16
C GLY A 56 -0.02 2.31 2.98
N ALA A 57 0.62 3.24 3.70
CA ALA A 57 -0.04 4.24 4.53
C ALA A 57 -1.09 5.06 3.74
N LEU A 58 -0.78 5.47 2.51
CA LEU A 58 -1.71 6.20 1.65
C LEU A 58 -2.98 5.40 1.32
N TYR A 59 -2.87 4.08 1.19
CA TYR A 59 -3.97 3.19 0.84
C TYR A 59 -4.53 2.40 2.04
N GLY A 60 -4.17 2.77 3.27
CA GLY A 60 -4.63 2.09 4.49
C GLY A 60 -4.12 0.65 4.61
N GLN A 61 -2.90 0.39 4.11
CA GLN A 61 -2.20 -0.89 4.20
C GLN A 61 -0.88 -0.71 4.97
N ASP A 62 -0.26 -1.82 5.35
CA ASP A 62 1.11 -1.81 5.87
C ASP A 62 2.15 -1.74 4.73
N ALA A 63 3.43 -1.82 5.10
CA ALA A 63 4.51 -1.80 4.12
C ALA A 63 4.45 -2.98 3.13
N ASP A 64 4.00 -4.17 3.54
CA ASP A 64 3.91 -5.32 2.65
C ASP A 64 2.80 -5.14 1.61
N GLY A 65 1.64 -4.62 2.02
CA GLY A 65 0.60 -4.17 1.09
C GLY A 65 1.12 -3.08 0.14
N GLY A 66 1.91 -2.14 0.65
CA GLY A 66 2.59 -1.12 -0.15
C GLY A 66 3.52 -1.69 -1.23
N LYS A 67 4.31 -2.72 -0.91
CA LYS A 67 5.17 -3.43 -1.89
C LYS A 67 4.33 -4.04 -3.00
N VAL A 68 3.24 -4.72 -2.66
CA VAL A 68 2.31 -5.31 -3.63
C VAL A 68 1.69 -4.24 -4.52
N ILE A 69 1.27 -3.10 -3.97
CA ILE A 69 0.69 -1.98 -4.73
C ILE A 69 1.71 -1.40 -5.72
N ILE A 70 2.96 -1.17 -5.28
CA ILE A 70 4.04 -0.70 -6.16
C ILE A 70 4.28 -1.71 -7.28
N GLY A 71 4.44 -2.99 -6.93
CA GLY A 71 4.64 -4.07 -7.89
C GLY A 71 3.55 -4.12 -8.95
N GLN A 72 2.28 -4.09 -8.54
CA GLN A 72 1.14 -4.08 -9.45
C GLN A 72 1.15 -2.86 -10.39
N LYS A 73 1.47 -1.67 -9.87
CA LYS A 73 1.56 -0.47 -10.72
C LYS A 73 2.66 -0.62 -11.78
N ILE A 74 3.79 -1.24 -11.45
CA ILE A 74 4.87 -1.54 -12.40
C ILE A 74 4.40 -2.56 -13.43
N SER A 75 3.88 -3.72 -13.00
CA SER A 75 3.43 -4.80 -13.90
C SER A 75 2.30 -4.36 -14.84
N ASN A 76 1.44 -3.44 -14.39
CA ASN A 76 0.35 -2.88 -15.19
C ASN A 76 0.81 -1.72 -16.12
N GLY A 77 2.11 -1.44 -16.23
CA GLY A 77 2.65 -0.42 -17.13
C GLY A 77 2.42 1.02 -16.67
N ILE A 78 1.98 1.24 -15.43
CA ILE A 78 1.71 2.57 -14.84
C ILE A 78 2.72 2.94 -13.76
N GLY A 79 3.92 2.35 -13.79
CA GLY A 79 4.97 2.57 -12.79
C GLY A 79 5.45 4.03 -12.72
N SER A 80 5.31 4.82 -13.79
CA SER A 80 5.60 6.26 -13.78
C SER A 80 4.73 7.05 -12.78
N ASN A 81 3.51 6.59 -12.49
CA ASN A 81 2.59 7.24 -11.57
C ASN A 81 2.99 7.06 -10.10
N ILE A 82 3.90 6.14 -9.78
CA ILE A 82 4.30 5.85 -8.40
C ILE A 82 4.92 7.10 -7.75
N ARG A 83 5.77 7.84 -8.46
CA ARG A 83 6.38 9.06 -7.91
C ARG A 83 5.36 10.14 -7.53
N VAL A 84 4.33 10.31 -8.36
CA VAL A 84 3.21 11.23 -8.09
C VAL A 84 2.40 10.75 -6.88
N THR A 85 2.15 9.44 -6.81
CA THR A 85 1.42 8.81 -5.69
C THR A 85 2.18 8.98 -4.36
N LEU A 86 3.51 8.79 -4.36
CA LEU A 86 4.35 9.02 -3.18
C LEU A 86 4.44 10.50 -2.80
N ALA A 87 4.38 11.41 -3.78
CA ALA A 87 4.27 12.84 -3.50
C ALA A 87 2.98 13.18 -2.77
N GLU A 88 1.87 12.53 -3.12
CA GLU A 88 0.61 12.68 -2.39
C GLU A 88 0.72 12.10 -0.97
N SER A 89 1.29 10.91 -0.82
CA SER A 89 1.54 10.32 0.50
C SER A 89 2.33 11.26 1.41
N ARG A 90 3.38 11.93 0.89
CA ARG A 90 4.10 12.99 1.61
C ARG A 90 3.23 14.18 1.99
N ARG A 91 2.33 14.64 1.10
CA ARG A 91 1.45 15.78 1.38
C ARG A 91 0.48 15.49 2.53
N LEU A 92 0.11 14.22 2.72
CA LEU A 92 -0.70 13.76 3.84
C LEU A 92 0.09 13.54 5.13
N GLY A 93 1.40 13.83 5.12
CA GLY A 93 2.26 13.76 6.30
C GLY A 93 2.92 12.40 6.53
N ASN A 94 2.77 11.43 5.62
CA ASN A 94 3.51 10.18 5.73
C ASN A 94 5.00 10.45 5.48
N THR A 95 5.83 9.95 6.38
CA THR A 95 7.29 10.09 6.35
C THR A 95 7.96 8.76 6.66
N CYS A 96 9.25 8.71 6.38
CA CYS A 96 10.12 7.62 6.79
C CYS A 96 11.02 8.07 7.92
N GLU A 97 11.32 7.13 8.80
CA GLU A 97 12.26 7.22 9.90
C GLU A 97 13.59 6.58 9.50
N TRP A 98 14.60 6.74 10.36
CA TRP A 98 15.91 6.16 10.16
C TRP A 98 15.85 4.63 9.92
N GLU A 99 15.05 3.93 10.69
CA GLU A 99 14.91 2.47 10.64
C GLU A 99 14.32 1.98 9.30
N ASP A 100 13.56 2.83 8.61
CA ASP A 100 12.97 2.49 7.31
C ASP A 100 14.00 2.55 6.15
N THR A 101 15.19 3.12 6.40
CA THR A 101 16.24 3.26 5.38
C THR A 101 17.01 1.97 5.15
N GLY A 102 17.03 1.07 6.14
CA GLY A 102 17.86 -0.14 6.16
C GLY A 102 19.35 0.11 6.38
N LEU A 103 19.74 1.35 6.69
CA LEU A 103 21.13 1.74 6.89
C LEU A 103 21.62 1.39 8.29
N SER A 104 22.91 1.08 8.38
CA SER A 104 23.59 0.75 9.64
C SER A 104 24.06 2.01 10.37
N TYR A 105 24.41 1.86 11.65
CA TYR A 105 25.03 2.96 12.40
C TYR A 105 26.36 3.42 11.77
N ASN A 106 27.15 2.51 11.19
CA ASN A 106 28.40 2.87 10.51
C ASN A 106 28.13 3.75 9.29
N ASP A 107 27.05 3.51 8.55
CA ASP A 107 26.63 4.39 7.45
C ASP A 107 26.32 5.80 7.96
N ALA A 108 25.71 5.92 9.15
CA ALA A 108 25.48 7.22 9.78
C ALA A 108 26.78 7.95 10.13
N LEU A 109 27.82 7.24 10.57
CA LEU A 109 29.15 7.82 10.82
C LEU A 109 29.76 8.38 9.52
N VAL A 110 29.74 7.58 8.45
CA VAL A 110 30.26 7.99 7.14
C VAL A 110 29.50 9.20 6.60
N MET A 111 28.17 9.15 6.66
CA MET A 111 27.33 10.26 6.23
C MET A 111 27.55 11.53 7.06
N ALA A 112 27.79 11.41 8.37
CA ALA A 112 28.09 12.54 9.23
C ALA A 112 29.39 13.22 8.82
N GLU A 113 30.44 12.44 8.59
CA GLU A 113 31.72 12.95 8.09
C GLU A 113 31.55 13.64 6.71
N VAL A 114 30.90 12.96 5.76
CA VAL A 114 30.73 13.47 4.39
C VAL A 114 29.85 14.72 4.34
N TRP A 115 28.85 14.83 5.22
CA TRP A 115 27.95 15.98 5.25
C TRP A 115 28.35 17.06 6.26
N GLY A 116 29.41 16.86 7.04
CA GLY A 116 29.93 17.82 8.01
C GLY A 116 29.04 17.97 9.26
N PHE A 117 28.47 16.88 9.77
CA PHE A 117 27.75 16.87 11.03
C PHE A 117 28.64 16.38 12.17
N ASP A 118 28.56 17.05 13.32
CA ASP A 118 29.28 16.66 14.54
C ASP A 118 28.66 15.43 15.22
N ASP A 119 27.34 15.23 15.06
CA ASP A 119 26.59 14.10 15.61
C ASP A 119 26.01 13.22 14.47
N PRO A 120 26.28 11.90 14.47
CA PRO A 120 25.67 10.94 13.54
C PRO A 120 24.14 10.96 13.54
N TYR A 121 23.49 11.40 14.62
CA TYR A 121 22.05 11.56 14.68
C TYR A 121 21.53 12.54 13.61
N ASP A 122 22.21 13.65 13.35
CA ASP A 122 21.80 14.61 12.32
C ASP A 122 21.91 14.02 10.91
N ALA A 123 22.91 13.17 10.67
CA ALA A 123 23.04 12.42 9.43
C ALA A 123 21.86 11.46 9.23
N LYS A 124 21.42 10.76 10.29
CA LYS A 124 20.25 9.88 10.24
C LYS A 124 18.98 10.65 9.88
N LEU A 125 18.76 11.80 10.50
CA LEU A 125 17.60 12.67 10.21
C LEU A 125 17.60 13.14 8.75
N LYS A 126 18.76 13.56 8.23
CA LYS A 126 18.90 13.94 6.82
C LYS A 126 18.65 12.76 5.88
N ALA A 127 19.17 11.57 6.20
CA ALA A 127 18.96 10.37 5.41
C ALA A 127 17.48 9.97 5.34
N ALA A 128 16.80 9.88 6.49
CA ALA A 128 15.37 9.59 6.58
C ALA A 128 14.51 10.58 5.75
N ARG A 129 14.86 11.87 5.82
CA ARG A 129 14.24 12.92 4.99
C ARG A 129 14.49 12.71 3.49
N LEU A 130 15.71 12.36 3.09
CA LEU A 130 16.04 12.10 1.69
C LEU A 130 15.28 10.88 1.16
N TYR A 131 15.16 9.80 1.94
CA TYR A 131 14.34 8.64 1.60
C TYR A 131 12.86 9.03 1.44
N THR A 132 12.30 9.75 2.41
CA THR A 132 10.92 10.28 2.33
C THR A 132 10.68 11.04 1.02
N GLN A 133 11.66 11.82 0.56
CA GLN A 133 11.59 12.64 -0.64
C GLN A 133 11.84 11.87 -1.95
N GLY A 134 12.10 10.56 -1.90
CA GLY A 134 12.51 9.77 -3.07
C GLY A 134 13.90 10.16 -3.60
N ARG A 135 14.77 10.69 -2.73
CA ARG A 135 16.13 11.15 -3.01
C ARG A 135 17.18 10.26 -2.34
N SER A 136 16.86 8.99 -2.06
CA SER A 136 17.76 8.00 -1.47
C SER A 136 19.08 7.84 -2.23
N GLN A 137 19.12 8.12 -3.53
CA GLN A 137 20.36 8.16 -4.30
C GLN A 137 21.41 9.14 -3.73
N GLN A 138 20.99 10.25 -3.10
CA GLN A 138 21.93 11.18 -2.45
C GLN A 138 22.57 10.58 -1.20
N VAL A 139 21.88 9.63 -0.56
CA VAL A 139 22.44 8.84 0.54
C VAL A 139 23.45 7.84 0.00
N ALA A 140 23.08 7.07 -1.04
CA ALA A 140 24.00 6.13 -1.68
C ALA A 140 25.31 6.84 -2.13
N ASN A 141 25.20 8.00 -2.78
CA ASN A 141 26.37 8.77 -3.21
C ASN A 141 27.28 9.23 -2.05
N ALA A 142 26.73 9.41 -0.85
CA ALA A 142 27.52 9.77 0.33
C ALA A 142 28.26 8.58 0.94
N LEU A 143 27.80 7.36 0.67
CA LEU A 143 28.38 6.13 1.20
C LEU A 143 29.43 5.50 0.27
N GLY A 144 29.48 5.92 -1.01
CA GLY A 144 30.43 5.42 -2.01
C GLY A 144 29.83 4.33 -2.88
#